data_AF-A0A842V3L6-F1
#
_entry.id   AF-A0A842V3L6-F1
#
_cell.length_a   1.000
_cell.length_b   1.000
_cell.length_c   1.000
_cell.angle_alpha   90.00
_cell.angle_beta   90.00
_cell.angle_gamma   90.00
#
_symmetry.space_group_name_H-M   'P 1'
#
loop_
_entity.id
_entity.type
_entity.pdbx_description
1 polymer ?
#
loop_
_entity_poly.entity_id
_entity_poly.type
_entity_poly.pdbx_seq_one_letter_code
_entity_poly.pdbx_strand_id
1 'polypeptide(L)' 'MEELKKLKKKTQKISAVLDFYDDLGRRKIHDKKELNDKKLKMEFAKKQIMKLCMESKQIIKEAEQEDKF' A
#
# COMPACT_ATOMS: atom_id res chain seq x y z
N MET A 1 -17.99 11.46 8.17
CA MET A 1 -17.15 12.38 7.32
C MET A 1 -15.65 12.22 7.63
N GLU A 2 -15.31 11.69 8.80
CA GLU A 2 -13.94 11.46 9.24
C GLU A 2 -13.34 10.19 8.60
N GLU A 3 -14.18 9.17 8.38
CA GLU A 3 -13.95 7.88 7.72
C GLU A 3 -13.48 8.11 6.29
N LEU A 4 -14.18 8.98 5.55
CA LEU A 4 -13.83 9.37 4.19
C LEU A 4 -12.45 10.05 4.12
N LYS A 5 -12.12 10.91 5.10
CA LYS A 5 -10.79 11.53 5.20
C LYS A 5 -9.71 10.49 5.53
N LYS A 6 -9.99 9.54 6.42
CA LYS A 6 -9.08 8.42 6.75
C LYS A 6 -8.84 7.53 5.52
N LEU A 7 -9.89 7.18 4.79
CA LEU A 7 -9.81 6.39 3.55
C LEU A 7 -8.98 7.11 2.49
N LYS A 8 -9.25 8.40 2.23
CA LYS A 8 -8.46 9.21 1.28
C LYS A 8 -6.97 9.22 1.62
N LYS A 9 -6.61 9.40 2.89
CA LYS A 9 -5.20 9.33 3.35
C LYS A 9 -4.59 7.94 3.11
N LYS A 10 -5.34 6.86 3.33
CA LYS A 10 -4.84 5.50 3.06
C LYS A 10 -4.65 5.26 1.57
N THR A 11 -5.58 5.68 0.72
CA THR A 11 -5.45 5.55 -0.74
C THR A 11 -4.23 6.30 -1.27
N GLN A 12 -3.95 7.51 -0.76
CA GLN A 12 -2.73 8.25 -1.09
C GLN A 12 -1.45 7.50 -0.69
N LYS A 13 -1.45 6.88 0.51
CA LYS A 13 -0.33 6.04 0.94
C LYS A 13 -0.17 4.79 0.06
N ILE A 14 -1.27 4.15 -0.34
CA ILE A 14 -1.23 3.00 -1.25
C ILE A 14 -0.58 3.41 -2.58
N SER A 15 -1.01 4.53 -3.16
CA SER A 15 -0.43 5.07 -4.39
C SER A 15 1.07 5.29 -4.26
N ALA A 16 1.52 5.97 -3.20
CA ALA A 16 2.94 6.24 -2.98
C ALA A 16 3.79 4.96 -2.82
N VAL A 17 3.24 3.92 -2.18
CA VAL A 17 3.94 2.63 -2.04
C VAL A 17 3.95 1.84 -3.34
N LEU A 18 2.90 1.94 -4.17
CA LEU A 18 2.88 1.39 -5.52
C LEU A 18 3.92 2.05 -6.42
N ASP A 19 4.01 3.38 -6.40
CA ASP A 19 5.01 4.12 -7.16
C ASP A 19 6.43 3.67 -6.76
N PHE A 20 6.70 3.54 -5.46
CA PHE A 20 7.96 2.99 -4.96
C PHE A 20 8.22 1.55 -5.44
N TYR A 21 7.20 0.68 -5.45
CA TYR A 21 7.32 -0.69 -5.92
C TYR A 21 7.66 -0.75 -7.42
N ASP A 22 6.97 0.05 -8.23
CA ASP A 22 7.19 0.14 -9.67
C ASP A 22 8.58 0.70 -10.00
N ASP A 23 9.01 1.74 -9.28
CA ASP A 23 10.36 2.30 -9.39
C ASP A 23 11.44 1.26 -9.10
N LEU A 24 11.25 0.47 -8.04
CA LEU A 24 12.14 -0.66 -7.77
C LEU A 24 12.16 -1.62 -8.95
N GLY A 25 10.99 -1.99 -9.49
CA GLY A 25 10.85 -2.88 -10.64
C GLY A 25 11.65 -2.42 -11.86
N ARG A 26 11.64 -1.12 -12.16
CA ARG A 26 12.30 -0.50 -13.33
C ARG A 26 13.81 -0.31 -13.18
N ARG A 27 14.35 -0.31 -11.97
CA ARG A 27 15.80 -0.15 -11.75
C ARG A 27 16.60 -1.29 -12.38
N LYS A 28 17.63 -0.93 -13.15
CA LYS A 28 18.68 -1.85 -13.60
C LYS A 28 19.42 -2.40 -12.38
N ILE A 29 19.85 -3.64 -12.49
CA ILE A 29 20.53 -4.37 -11.41
C ILE A 29 21.91 -4.74 -11.95
N HIS A 30 22.95 -4.39 -11.21
CA HIS A 30 24.33 -4.59 -11.64
C HIS A 30 25.00 -5.77 -10.93
N ASP A 31 24.50 -6.14 -9.75
CA ASP A 31 25.04 -7.27 -8.99
C ASP A 31 23.99 -8.04 -8.18
N LYS A 32 24.43 -9.15 -7.58
CA LYS A 32 23.59 -10.05 -6.78
C LYS A 32 23.14 -9.41 -5.46
N LYS A 33 23.91 -8.49 -4.89
CA LYS A 33 23.57 -7.80 -3.63
C LYS A 33 22.42 -6.83 -3.88
N GLU A 34 22.50 -6.03 -4.94
CA GLU A 34 21.42 -5.15 -5.40
C GLU A 34 20.14 -5.93 -5.73
N LEU A 35 20.26 -7.11 -6.35
CA LEU A 35 19.11 -7.98 -6.62
C LEU A 35 18.41 -8.39 -5.32
N ASN A 36 19.17 -8.83 -4.31
CA ASN A 36 18.63 -9.25 -3.03
C ASN A 36 17.99 -8.07 -2.27
N ASP A 37 18.66 -6.93 -2.23
CA ASP A 37 18.12 -5.71 -1.61
C ASP A 37 16.84 -5.24 -2.30
N LYS A 38 16.79 -5.30 -3.64
CA LYS A 38 15.57 -5.00 -4.42
C LYS A 38 14.45 -5.98 -4.08
N LYS A 39 14.70 -7.28 -4.03
CA LYS A 39 13.70 -8.30 -3.65
C LYS A 39 13.14 -8.03 -2.26
N LEU A 40 13.99 -7.74 -1.28
CA LEU A 40 13.56 -7.43 0.10
C LEU A 40 12.68 -6.18 0.16
N LYS A 41 13.07 -5.10 -0.53
CA LYS A 41 12.29 -3.86 -0.58
C LYS A 41 10.95 -4.03 -1.32
N MET A 42 10.94 -4.79 -2.41
CA MET A 42 9.71 -5.11 -3.15
C MET A 42 8.76 -5.97 -2.32
N GLU A 43 9.27 -6.96 -1.58
CA GLU A 43 8.47 -7.79 -0.68
C GLU A 43 7.89 -6.98 0.48
N PHE A 44 8.69 -6.08 1.06
CA PHE A 44 8.21 -5.14 2.06
C PHE A 44 7.08 -4.25 1.52
N ALA A 45 7.27 -3.65 0.34
CA ALA A 45 6.26 -2.80 -0.29
C ALA A 45 4.95 -3.57 -0.57
N LYS A 46 5.02 -4.81 -1.08
CA LYS A 46 3.85 -5.69 -1.24
C LYS A 46 3.07 -5.88 0.06
N LYS A 47 3.77 -6.22 1.14
CA LYS A 47 3.15 -6.40 2.47
C LYS A 47 2.48 -5.12 2.96
N GLN A 48 3.10 -3.96 2.76
CA GLN A 48 2.51 -2.67 3.13
C GLN A 48 1.26 -2.36 2.31
N ILE A 49 1.28 -2.59 0.99
CA ILE A 49 0.11 -2.40 0.12
C ILE A 49 -1.04 -3.30 0.59
N MET A 50 -0.80 -4.60 0.81
CA MET A 50 -1.82 -5.52 1.30
C MET A 50 -2.42 -5.08 2.63
N LYS A 51 -1.56 -4.68 3.59
CA LYS A 51 -2.02 -4.17 4.89
C LYS A 51 -2.92 -2.94 4.73
N LEU A 52 -2.50 -1.96 3.93
CA LEU A 52 -3.28 -0.75 3.70
C LEU A 52 -4.61 -1.04 3.00
N CYS A 53 -4.65 -1.99 2.06
CA CYS A 53 -5.88 -2.43 1.41
C CYS A 53 -6.84 -3.10 2.41
N MET A 54 -6.34 -3.96 3.29
CA MET A 54 -7.17 -4.59 4.34
C MET A 54 -7.73 -3.56 5.32
N GLU A 55 -6.90 -2.63 5.79
CA GLU A 55 -7.33 -1.54 6.66
C GLU A 55 -8.35 -0.62 5.97
N SER A 56 -8.19 -0.36 4.67
CA SER A 56 -9.14 0.44 3.89
C SER A 56 -10.48 -0.29 3.74
N LYS A 57 -10.46 -1.61 3.50
CA LYS A 57 -11.66 -2.45 3.44
C LYS A 57 -12.40 -2.46 4.79
N GLN A 58 -11.67 -2.45 5.90
CA GLN A 58 -12.27 -2.39 7.23
C GLN A 58 -12.99 -1.05 7.46
N ILE A 59 -12.37 0.08 7.11
CA ILE A 59 -13.00 1.41 7.21
C ILE A 59 -14.28 1.49 6.37
N ILE A 60 -14.28 0.92 5.16
CA ILE A 60 -15.47 0.90 4.30
C ILE A 60 -16.60 0.11 4.97
N LYS A 61 -16.29 -1.06 5.53
CA LYS A 61 -17.28 -1.87 6.25
C LYS A 61 -17.86 -1.17 7.47
N GLU A 62 -17.03 -0.46 8.23
CA GLU A 62 -17.47 0.31 9.40
C GLU A 62 -18.43 1.43 8.97
N ALA A 63 -18.07 2.18 7.92
CA ALA A 63 -18.94 3.22 7.37
C ALA A 63 -20.28 2.67 6.84
N GLU A 64 -20.28 1.50 6.19
CA GLU A 64 -21.51 0.83 5.70
C GLU A 64 -22.41 0.31 6.83
N GLN A 65 -21.86 0.04 8.01
CA GLN A 65 -22.63 -0.37 9.18
C GLN A 65 -23.26 0.81 9.91
N GLU A 66 -22.56 1.94 9.99
CA GLU A 66 -23.08 3.18 10.57
C GLU A 66 -24.26 3.74 9.77
N ASP A 67 -24.24 3.64 8.43
CA ASP A 67 -25.34 4.12 7.57
C ASP A 67 -26.63 3.29 7.64
N LYS A 68 -26.61 2.14 8.35
CA LYS A 68 -27.76 1.23 8.50
C LYS A 68 -28.56 1.43 9.79
N PHE A 69 -28.16 2.37 10.65
CA PHE A 69 -28.84 2.73 11.90
C PHE A 69 -29.25 4.21 11.88
#